data_AF-A0AAE4BSB5-F1
#
_entry.id   AF-A0AAE4BSB5-F1
#
_cell.length_a   1.000
_cell.length_b   1.000
_cell.length_c   1.000
_cell.angle_alpha   90.00
_cell.angle_beta   90.00
_cell.angle_gamma   90.00
#
_symmetry.space_group_name_H-M   'P 1'
#
loop_
_entity.id
_entity.type
_entity.pdbx_description
1 polymer ?
#
loop_
_entity_poly.entity_id
_entity_poly.type
_entity_poly.pdbx_seq_one_letter_code
_entity_poly.pdbx_strand_id
1 'polypeptide(L)'
;MPEEAILAWSQEPMPNGKIYQISDLNKLSEISSLFGFCKNNTAHITPDGWRHLIINFKLEDLQSADANIHWLMEEKENDIGEFCCSLYFKAMISGYYPPTNDFGDFDQENNTFLFLDGSKSKIDWSLIYDNASINS
;
A
#
# COMPACT_ATOMS: atom_id res chain seq x y z
N MET A 1 24.37 15.73 0.95
CA MET A 1 23.61 14.68 0.25
C MET A 1 22.16 14.92 0.57
N PRO A 2 21.23 14.94 -0.40
CA PRO A 2 19.81 15.03 -0.06
C PRO A 2 19.45 13.83 0.82
N GLU A 3 18.78 14.05 1.95
CA GLU A 3 18.27 12.96 2.79
C GLU A 3 17.35 12.10 1.94
N GLU A 4 17.61 10.80 1.87
CA GLU A 4 16.71 9.86 1.19
C GLU A 4 15.37 9.86 1.94
N ALA A 5 14.28 10.07 1.19
CA ALA A 5 12.94 10.14 1.75
C ALA A 5 12.60 8.86 2.54
N ILE A 6 12.04 9.05 3.73
CA ILE A 6 11.52 7.95 4.56
C ILE A 6 10.24 7.44 3.93
N LEU A 7 10.24 6.20 3.44
CA LEU A 7 9.08 5.60 2.78
C LEU A 7 8.24 4.75 3.72
N ALA A 8 8.87 4.13 4.71
CA ALA A 8 8.18 3.41 5.77
C ALA A 8 9.05 3.37 7.03
N TRP A 9 8.44 2.99 8.14
CA TRP A 9 9.15 2.73 9.39
C TRP A 9 8.55 1.51 10.08
N SER A 10 9.41 0.67 10.68
CA SER A 10 9.02 -0.39 11.61
C SER A 10 9.68 -0.22 12.96
N GLN A 11 8.98 -0.64 14.02
CA GLN A 11 9.52 -0.70 15.37
C GLN A 11 10.62 -1.75 15.54
N GLU A 12 10.63 -2.78 14.69
CA GLU A 12 11.64 -3.84 14.70
C GLU A 12 12.84 -3.48 13.80
N PRO A 13 14.09 -3.76 14.22
CA PRO A 13 14.46 -4.33 15.53
C PRO A 13 14.42 -3.28 16.65
N MET A 14 13.84 -3.63 17.80
CA MET A 14 13.92 -2.77 18.99
C MET A 14 15.37 -2.62 19.50
N PRO A 15 15.74 -1.46 20.09
CA PRO A 15 14.90 -0.29 20.37
C PRO A 15 14.87 0.74 19.23
N ASN A 16 15.70 0.57 18.21
CA ASN A 16 15.95 1.62 17.22
C ASN A 16 14.96 1.63 16.06
N GLY A 17 14.26 0.51 15.85
CA GLY A 17 13.43 0.30 14.66
C GLY A 17 14.25 0.25 13.38
N LYS A 18 13.54 0.27 12.26
CA LYS A 18 14.11 0.36 10.92
C LYS A 18 13.35 1.41 10.12
N ILE A 19 14.12 2.32 9.51
CA ILE A 19 13.64 3.23 8.47
C ILE A 19 13.83 2.50 7.14
N TYR A 20 12.80 2.52 6.30
CA TYR A 20 12.87 1.98 4.94
C TYR A 20 12.99 3.13 3.95
N GLN A 21 14.02 3.04 3.12
CA GLN A 21 14.26 3.95 2.00
C GLN A 21 13.96 3.26 0.68
N ILE A 22 14.10 3.98 -0.44
CA ILE A 22 13.91 3.43 -1.79
C ILE A 22 14.75 2.17 -2.00
N SER A 23 16.00 2.17 -1.53
CA SER A 23 16.93 1.04 -1.70
C SER A 23 16.46 -0.23 -0.97
N ASP A 24 15.72 -0.10 0.13
CA ASP A 24 15.08 -1.21 0.83
C ASP A 24 13.82 -1.65 0.11
N LEU A 25 12.94 -0.71 -0.23
CA LEU A 25 11.66 -1.00 -0.89
C LEU A 25 11.80 -1.39 -2.37
N ASN A 26 13.02 -1.49 -2.90
CA ASN A 26 13.29 -2.14 -4.19
C ASN A 26 13.49 -3.66 -4.06
N LYS A 27 13.48 -4.22 -2.84
CA LYS A 27 13.69 -5.65 -2.58
C LYS A 27 12.40 -6.29 -2.10
N LEU A 28 11.91 -7.28 -2.83
CA LEU A 28 10.65 -7.96 -2.50
C LEU A 28 10.67 -8.61 -1.10
N SER A 29 11.83 -9.09 -0.65
CA SER A 29 12.01 -9.65 0.70
C SER A 29 11.82 -8.62 1.83
N GLU A 30 12.22 -7.37 1.57
CA GLU A 30 12.03 -6.26 2.52
C GLU A 30 10.57 -5.82 2.55
N ILE A 31 9.91 -5.76 1.39
CA ILE A 31 8.47 -5.49 1.29
C ILE A 31 7.67 -6.54 2.05
N SER A 32 7.99 -7.83 1.86
CA SER A 32 7.35 -8.93 2.58
C SER A 32 7.57 -8.78 4.10
N SER A 33 8.80 -8.53 4.56
CA SER A 33 9.05 -8.29 5.99
C SER A 33 8.24 -7.12 6.54
N LEU A 34 8.18 -6.01 5.78
CA LEU A 34 7.43 -4.81 6.13
C LEU A 34 5.92 -5.06 6.22
N PHE A 35 5.34 -5.82 5.29
CA PHE A 35 3.93 -6.23 5.34
C PHE A 35 3.66 -7.06 6.61
N GLY A 36 4.59 -7.94 7.00
CA GLY A 36 4.49 -8.71 8.25
C GLY A 36 4.44 -7.80 9.47
N PHE A 37 5.28 -6.76 9.52
CA PHE A 37 5.23 -5.77 10.60
C PHE A 37 3.95 -4.92 10.56
N CYS A 38 3.47 -4.54 9.38
CA CYS A 38 2.22 -3.78 9.24
C CYS A 38 1.01 -4.61 9.69
N LYS A 39 0.97 -5.91 9.38
CA LYS A 39 -0.05 -6.84 9.87
C LYS A 39 -0.11 -6.89 11.40
N ASN A 40 1.06 -6.83 12.04
CA ASN A 40 1.17 -6.81 13.49
C ASN A 40 1.03 -5.41 14.12
N ASN A 41 0.71 -4.39 13.32
CA ASN A 41 0.64 -2.98 13.74
C ASN A 41 1.93 -2.44 14.36
N THR A 42 3.10 -2.97 13.94
CA THR A 42 4.43 -2.51 14.38
C THR A 42 5.19 -1.78 13.28
N ALA A 43 4.53 -1.46 12.17
CA ALA A 43 5.08 -0.65 11.10
C ALA A 43 4.01 0.23 10.43
N HIS A 44 4.48 1.27 9.75
CA HIS A 44 3.66 2.19 8.98
C HIS A 44 4.34 2.49 7.64
N ILE A 45 3.56 2.44 6.56
CA ILE A 45 3.99 2.82 5.21
C ILE A 45 3.42 4.21 4.94
N THR A 46 4.29 5.15 4.60
CA THR A 46 3.89 6.53 4.28
C THR A 46 3.12 6.58 2.95
N PRO A 47 2.39 7.67 2.65
CA PRO A 47 1.78 7.84 1.34
C PRO A 47 2.78 7.71 0.19
N ASP A 48 3.99 8.30 0.31
CA ASP A 48 5.06 8.13 -0.68
C ASP A 48 5.58 6.69 -0.77
N GLY A 49 5.59 5.96 0.34
CA GLY A 49 5.92 4.53 0.36
C GLY A 49 4.92 3.70 -0.43
N TRP A 50 3.62 3.92 -0.23
CA TRP A 50 2.58 3.25 -1.02
C TRP A 50 2.67 3.59 -2.51
N ARG A 51 2.89 4.88 -2.82
CA ARG A 51 3.13 5.33 -4.19
C ARG A 51 4.31 4.59 -4.81
N HIS A 52 5.44 4.49 -4.10
CA HIS A 52 6.62 3.77 -4.56
C HIS A 52 6.30 2.29 -4.86
N LEU A 53 5.62 1.60 -3.94
CA LEU A 53 5.27 0.19 -4.12
C LEU A 53 4.36 -0.02 -5.35
N ILE A 54 3.30 0.77 -5.48
CA ILE A 54 2.30 0.60 -6.54
C ILE A 54 2.85 0.97 -7.93
N ILE A 55 3.76 1.95 -8.03
CA ILE A 55 4.32 2.37 -9.32
C ILE A 55 5.43 1.42 -9.79
N ASN A 56 6.25 0.91 -8.87
CA ASN A 56 7.48 0.20 -9.24
C ASN A 56 7.34 -1.33 -9.25
N PHE A 57 6.27 -1.88 -8.66
CA PHE A 57 6.03 -3.32 -8.62
C PHE A 57 4.76 -3.67 -9.37
N LYS A 58 4.77 -4.85 -9.99
CA LYS A 58 3.53 -5.41 -10.52
C LYS A 58 2.66 -5.90 -9.36
N LEU A 59 1.36 -6.00 -9.61
CA LEU A 59 0.41 -6.42 -8.60
C LEU A 59 0.72 -7.86 -8.12
N GLU A 60 1.17 -8.73 -9.02
CA GLU A 60 1.55 -10.12 -8.71
C GLU A 60 2.81 -10.19 -7.84
N ASP A 61 3.74 -9.24 -8.00
CA ASP A 61 4.95 -9.16 -7.16
C ASP A 61 4.56 -8.79 -5.72
N LEU A 62 3.67 -7.81 -5.56
CA LEU A 62 3.14 -7.41 -4.25
C LEU A 62 2.27 -8.51 -3.63
N GLN A 63 1.47 -9.21 -4.43
CA GLN A 63 0.69 -10.37 -3.98
C GLN A 63 1.62 -11.49 -3.50
N SER A 64 2.69 -11.76 -4.24
CA SER A 64 3.72 -12.73 -3.85
C SER A 64 4.42 -12.35 -2.55
N ALA A 65 4.63 -11.05 -2.31
CA ALA A 65 5.18 -10.55 -1.04
C ALA A 65 4.23 -10.79 0.15
N ASP A 66 2.91 -10.71 -0.07
CA ASP A 66 1.86 -10.95 0.94
C ASP A 66 1.47 -12.43 1.10
N ALA A 67 1.88 -13.31 0.17
CA ALA A 67 1.37 -14.68 0.05
C ALA A 67 1.51 -15.58 1.28
N ASN A 68 2.44 -15.30 2.19
CA ASN A 68 2.59 -16.03 3.48
C ASN A 68 2.25 -15.16 4.70
N ILE A 69 1.91 -13.89 4.47
CA ILE A 69 1.64 -12.90 5.50
C ILE A 69 0.15 -12.78 5.68
N HIS A 70 -0.61 -12.76 4.59
CA HIS A 70 -2.05 -12.61 4.57
C HIS A 70 -2.48 -11.33 5.31
N TRP A 71 -1.88 -10.20 4.92
CA TRP A 71 -2.24 -8.87 5.43
C TRP A 71 -3.27 -8.19 4.54
N LEU A 72 -3.11 -8.31 3.22
CA LEU A 72 -3.96 -7.67 2.22
C LEU A 72 -4.99 -8.65 1.64
N MET A 73 -4.74 -9.96 1.72
CA MET A 73 -5.66 -11.00 1.26
C MET A 73 -5.71 -12.17 2.25
N GLU A 74 -6.87 -12.79 2.42
CA GLU A 74 -7.03 -13.94 3.31
C GLU A 74 -6.35 -15.22 2.76
N GLU A 75 -6.01 -16.16 3.64
CA GLU A 75 -5.24 -17.39 3.35
C GLU A 75 -5.79 -18.28 2.22
N LYS A 76 -7.08 -18.17 1.90
CA LYS A 76 -7.77 -19.07 0.96
C LYS A 76 -8.20 -18.39 -0.34
N GLU A 77 -7.94 -17.11 -0.48
CA GLU A 77 -8.34 -16.35 -1.65
C GLU A 77 -7.12 -16.18 -2.56
N ASN A 78 -7.30 -16.51 -3.84
CA ASN A 78 -6.37 -16.13 -4.89
C ASN A 78 -7.12 -15.19 -5.85
N ASP A 79 -7.76 -14.18 -5.26
CA ASP A 79 -8.55 -13.18 -5.97
C ASP A 79 -7.74 -11.89 -6.08
N ILE A 80 -7.25 -11.63 -7.29
CA ILE A 80 -6.41 -10.46 -7.57
C ILE A 80 -7.20 -9.15 -7.46
N GLY A 81 -8.50 -9.18 -7.69
CA GLY A 81 -9.40 -8.04 -7.54
C GLY A 81 -9.55 -7.64 -6.07
N GLU A 82 -9.81 -8.61 -5.19
CA GLU A 82 -9.86 -8.37 -3.74
C GLU A 82 -8.51 -7.90 -3.20
N PHE A 83 -7.41 -8.52 -3.63
CA PHE A 83 -6.07 -8.08 -3.26
C PHE A 83 -5.81 -6.62 -3.65
N CYS A 84 -6.20 -6.23 -4.88
CA CYS A 84 -6.06 -4.85 -5.35
C CYS A 84 -6.92 -3.87 -4.55
N CYS A 85 -8.18 -4.22 -4.25
CA CYS A 85 -9.06 -3.41 -3.42
C CYS A 85 -8.46 -3.17 -2.03
N SER A 86 -7.97 -4.22 -1.36
CA SER A 86 -7.30 -4.12 -0.07
C SER A 86 -6.03 -3.28 -0.13
N LEU A 87 -5.20 -3.48 -1.16
CA LEU A 87 -3.98 -2.69 -1.39
C LEU A 87 -4.31 -1.19 -1.53
N TYR A 88 -5.30 -0.87 -2.37
CA TYR A 88 -5.73 0.51 -2.62
C TYR A 88 -6.35 1.13 -1.39
N PHE A 89 -7.14 0.36 -0.63
CA PHE A 89 -7.70 0.81 0.64
C PHE A 89 -6.61 1.22 1.64
N LYS A 90 -5.57 0.39 1.85
CA LYS A 90 -4.47 0.73 2.77
C LYS A 90 -3.67 1.94 2.31
N ALA A 91 -3.43 2.07 1.00
CA ALA A 91 -2.80 3.24 0.41
C ALA A 91 -3.61 4.51 0.66
N MET A 92 -4.93 4.46 0.42
CA MET A 92 -5.84 5.58 0.62
C MET A 92 -5.95 6.00 2.08
N ILE A 93 -6.01 5.05 3.01
CA ILE A 93 -5.96 5.33 4.46
C ILE A 93 -4.67 6.06 4.86
N SER A 94 -3.57 5.79 4.15
CA SER A 94 -2.28 6.46 4.38
C SER A 94 -2.16 7.79 3.63
N GLY A 95 -3.17 8.18 2.86
CA GLY A 95 -3.25 9.47 2.16
C GLY A 95 -2.74 9.46 0.71
N TYR A 96 -2.55 8.29 0.10
CA TYR A 96 -2.21 8.14 -1.32
C TYR A 96 -3.40 7.58 -2.11
N TYR A 97 -3.76 8.22 -3.22
CA TYR A 97 -4.82 7.79 -4.12
C TYR A 97 -4.23 7.17 -5.41
N PRO A 98 -4.19 5.83 -5.51
CA PRO A 98 -3.52 5.16 -6.63
C PRO A 98 -4.06 5.46 -8.02
N PRO A 99 -5.39 5.56 -8.27
CA PRO A 99 -5.92 5.72 -9.63
C PRO A 99 -5.41 6.95 -10.39
N THR A 100 -5.16 8.07 -9.69
CA THR A 100 -4.63 9.30 -10.31
C THR A 100 -3.24 9.68 -9.83
N ASN A 101 -2.63 8.86 -8.97
CA ASN A 101 -1.31 9.12 -8.38
C ASN A 101 -1.27 10.48 -7.62
N ASP A 102 -2.33 10.77 -6.87
CA ASP A 102 -2.48 11.99 -6.09
C ASP A 102 -2.47 11.71 -4.58
N PHE A 103 -2.42 12.77 -3.78
CA PHE A 103 -2.43 12.71 -2.32
C PHE A 103 -3.63 13.46 -1.72
N GLY A 104 -3.96 13.12 -0.49
CA GLY A 104 -5.09 13.69 0.24
C GLY A 104 -5.53 12.81 1.41
N ASP A 105 -6.81 12.86 1.75
CA ASP A 105 -7.39 12.13 2.87
C ASP A 105 -8.57 11.26 2.42
N PHE A 106 -8.57 10.00 2.85
CA PHE A 106 -9.67 9.09 2.59
C PHE A 106 -10.70 9.12 3.72
N ASP A 107 -11.93 9.51 3.37
CA ASP A 107 -13.10 9.42 4.23
C ASP A 107 -13.78 8.07 4.01
N GLN A 108 -13.49 7.13 4.91
CA GLN A 108 -14.02 5.78 4.88
C GLN A 108 -15.54 5.74 5.10
N GLU A 109 -16.11 6.65 5.88
CA GLU A 109 -17.56 6.67 6.19
C GLU A 109 -18.36 7.03 4.93
N ASN A 110 -17.88 8.01 4.16
CA ASN A 110 -18.53 8.47 2.94
C ASN A 110 -18.03 7.77 1.68
N ASN A 111 -17.01 6.93 1.79
CA ASN A 111 -16.31 6.27 0.70
C ASN A 111 -15.84 7.28 -0.37
N THR A 112 -15.21 8.36 0.10
CA THR A 112 -14.72 9.46 -0.74
C THR A 112 -13.28 9.80 -0.42
N PHE A 113 -12.51 10.17 -1.43
CA PHE A 113 -11.17 10.71 -1.27
C PHE A 113 -11.21 12.23 -1.46
N LEU A 114 -10.68 12.99 -0.50
CA LEU A 114 -10.52 14.44 -0.55
C LEU A 114 -9.08 14.77 -0.93
N PHE A 115 -8.88 15.35 -2.11
CA PHE A 115 -7.56 15.73 -2.59
C PHE A 115 -7.06 17.02 -1.94
N LEU A 116 -5.74 17.24 -1.99
CA LEU A 116 -5.11 18.45 -1.44
C LEU A 116 -5.59 19.76 -2.10
N ASP A 117 -6.09 19.70 -3.33
CA ASP A 117 -6.69 20.85 -4.02
C ASP A 117 -8.13 21.15 -3.57
N GLY A 118 -8.69 20.34 -2.67
CA GLY A 118 -10.05 20.45 -2.15
C GLY A 118 -11.12 19.73 -2.97
N SER A 119 -10.76 19.13 -4.12
CA SER A 119 -11.69 18.31 -4.90
C SER A 119 -11.95 16.97 -4.20
N LYS A 120 -13.05 16.29 -4.58
CA LYS A 120 -13.44 15.00 -4.01
C LYS A 120 -13.77 13.99 -5.10
N SER A 121 -13.38 12.74 -4.89
CA SER A 121 -13.77 11.60 -5.72
C SER A 121 -14.49 10.56 -4.88
N LYS A 122 -15.57 9.98 -5.40
CA LYS A 122 -16.23 8.82 -4.78
C LYS A 122 -15.57 7.54 -5.30
N ILE A 123 -15.27 6.62 -4.39
CA ILE A 123 -14.56 5.40 -4.75
C ILE A 123 -15.53 4.36 -5.28
N ASP A 124 -15.26 3.89 -6.48
CA ASP A 124 -15.96 2.75 -7.09
C ASP A 124 -15.09 1.50 -6.92
N TRP A 125 -15.39 0.72 -5.89
CA TRP A 125 -14.65 -0.51 -5.58
C TRP A 125 -14.85 -1.60 -6.63
N SER A 126 -16.02 -1.65 -7.27
CA SER A 126 -16.28 -2.61 -8.34
C SER A 126 -15.41 -2.31 -9.55
N LEU A 127 -15.24 -1.03 -9.90
CA LEU A 127 -14.33 -0.64 -10.97
C LEU A 127 -12.86 -0.99 -10.66
N ILE A 128 -12.40 -0.80 -9.42
CA ILE A 128 -11.04 -1.17 -9.00
C ILE A 128 -10.84 -2.69 -9.13
N TYR A 129 -11.80 -3.47 -8.62
CA TYR A 129 -11.80 -4.93 -8.69
C TYR A 129 -11.75 -5.43 -10.14
N ASP A 130 -12.64 -4.93 -10.99
CA ASP A 130 -12.76 -5.36 -12.39
C ASP A 130 -11.49 -5.02 -13.18
N ASN A 131 -10.93 -3.82 -12.96
CA ASN A 131 -9.68 -3.41 -13.63
C ASN A 131 -8.49 -4.29 -13.24
N ALA A 132 -8.39 -4.71 -11.97
CA ALA A 132 -7.33 -5.62 -11.55
C ALA A 132 -7.49 -7.00 -12.19
N SER A 133 -8.72 -7.52 -12.22
CA SER A 133 -9.04 -8.84 -12.78
C SER A 133 -8.87 -8.93 -14.31
N ILE A 134 -8.97 -7.82 -15.03
CA ILE A 134 -8.79 -7.76 -16.49
C ILE A 134 -7.30 -7.66 -16.88
N ASN A 135 -6.49 -7.00 -16.05
CA ASN A 135 -5.10 -6.67 -16.38
C ASN A 135 -4.06 -7.64 -15.78
N SER A 136 -4.52 -8.64 -15.02
CA SER A 136 -3.72 -9.75 -14.47
C SER A 136 -3.55 -10.90 -15.47
#